data_AF-A0A8T4NLH8-F1
#
_entry.id   AF-A0A8T4NLH8-F1
#
_cell.length_a   1.000
_cell.length_b   1.000
_cell.length_c   1.000
_cell.angle_alpha   90.00
_cell.angle_beta   90.00
_cell.angle_gamma   90.00
#
_symmetry.space_group_name_H-M   'P 1'
#
loop_
_entity.id
_entity.type
_entity.pdbx_description
1 polymer ?
#
loop_
_entity_poly.entity_id
_entity_poly.type
_entity_poly.pdbx_seq_one_letter_code
_entity_poly.pdbx_strand_id
1 'polypeptide(L)'
;MEKLKRGGYFFNPDNSPADAIHDSMKPGARAGNEFVDNVMDTIKKRIEKLRPEIRKNVGYLRIYIDLIIRTKSKSEKNIENTLDGLLEYMNFGEGEKEFKRLLNYYRKVSNERYQFYKREYDSFKKMG
;
A
#
# COMPACT_ATOMS: atom_id res chain seq x y z
N MET A 1 -64.95 27.10 14.53
CA MET A 1 -63.68 26.74 13.86
C MET A 1 -62.65 26.40 14.93
N GLU A 2 -61.68 25.57 14.55
CA GLU A 2 -60.89 24.67 15.39
C GLU A 2 -60.01 25.27 16.49
N LYS A 3 -59.76 24.41 17.49
CA LYS A 3 -58.91 24.61 18.67
C LYS A 3 -57.44 24.72 18.26
N LEU A 4 -56.73 25.74 18.73
CA LEU A 4 -55.27 25.72 18.82
C LEU A 4 -54.83 25.57 20.28
N LYS A 5 -54.07 24.50 20.51
CA LYS A 5 -53.63 23.98 21.79
C LYS A 5 -52.50 24.81 22.39
N ARG A 6 -52.53 24.86 23.72
CA ARG A 6 -51.53 25.28 24.70
C ARG A 6 -50.08 24.91 24.35
N GLY A 7 -49.16 25.77 24.77
CA GLY A 7 -47.75 25.43 24.98
C GLY A 7 -47.04 26.56 25.73
N GLY A 8 -47.18 26.58 27.06
CA GLY A 8 -46.42 27.48 27.92
C GLY A 8 -44.94 27.09 27.92
N TYR A 9 -44.07 28.08 27.74
CA TYR A 9 -42.64 27.92 27.89
C TYR A 9 -42.31 27.85 29.39
N PHE A 10 -41.96 26.66 29.88
CA PHE A 10 -41.23 26.52 31.13
C PHE A 10 -39.76 26.85 30.84
N PHE A 11 -39.28 27.97 31.37
CA PHE A 11 -37.86 28.28 31.44
C PHE A 11 -37.27 27.42 32.57
N ASN A 12 -36.53 26.37 32.22
CA ASN A 12 -35.65 25.67 33.16
C ASN A 12 -34.30 26.40 33.18
N PRO A 13 -33.87 27.00 34.30
CA PRO A 13 -32.62 27.76 34.38
C PRO A 13 -31.35 26.88 34.52
N ASP A 14 -31.47 25.56 34.51
CA ASP A 14 -30.35 24.64 34.76
C ASP A 14 -29.64 24.14 33.49
N ASN A 15 -30.05 24.57 32.30
CA ASN A 15 -29.31 24.23 31.08
C ASN A 15 -28.16 25.22 30.86
N SER A 16 -27.01 24.86 31.40
CA SER A 16 -25.70 25.43 31.05
C SER A 16 -25.56 25.51 29.52
N PRO A 17 -25.04 26.61 28.95
CA PRO A 17 -24.83 26.76 27.50
C PRO A 17 -23.83 25.76 26.89
N ALA A 18 -23.30 24.83 27.68
CA ALA A 18 -22.37 23.79 27.25
C ALA A 18 -23.01 22.73 26.33
N ASP A 19 -24.32 22.49 26.43
CA ASP A 19 -24.97 21.44 25.60
C ASP A 19 -25.39 21.93 24.21
N ALA A 20 -25.27 23.23 23.93
CA ALA A 20 -25.46 23.78 22.59
C ALA A 20 -24.20 23.68 21.69
N ILE A 21 -23.08 23.15 22.21
CA ILE A 21 -21.80 23.02 21.48
C ILE A 21 -21.50 21.55 21.13
N HIS A 22 -22.51 20.70 21.05
CA HIS A 22 -22.33 19.30 20.61
C HIS A 22 -23.19 18.90 19.41
N ASP A 23 -23.58 19.86 18.57
CA ASP A 23 -24.26 19.57 17.28
C ASP A 23 -23.73 20.37 16.10
N SER A 24 -22.43 20.74 16.15
CA SER A 24 -21.74 21.41 15.03
C SER A 24 -20.41 20.74 14.68
N MET A 25 -20.34 19.41 14.76
CA MET A 25 -19.27 18.65 14.08
C MET A 25 -19.52 18.68 12.56
N LYS A 26 -19.09 19.80 11.97
CA LYS A 26 -18.76 20.10 10.56
C LYS A 26 -19.13 18.98 9.56
N PRO A 27 -20.24 19.13 8.81
CA PRO A 27 -20.60 18.25 7.68
C PRO A 27 -19.48 18.05 6.65
N GLY A 28 -18.54 19.00 6.54
CA GLY A 28 -17.41 18.94 5.63
C GLY A 28 -16.33 17.89 5.97
N ALA A 29 -16.20 17.47 7.23
CA ALA A 29 -15.20 16.47 7.62
C ALA A 29 -15.63 15.04 7.23
N ARG A 30 -16.93 14.72 7.34
CA ARG A 30 -17.49 13.42 6.91
C ARG A 30 -17.52 13.28 5.40
N ALA A 31 -17.97 14.30 4.67
CA ALA A 31 -18.00 14.28 3.21
C ALA A 31 -16.58 14.21 2.59
N GLY A 32 -15.60 14.87 3.20
CA GLY A 32 -14.19 14.78 2.80
C GLY A 32 -13.62 13.38 2.98
N ASN A 33 -13.92 12.73 4.10
CA ASN A 33 -13.48 11.35 4.36
C ASN A 33 -14.15 10.34 3.42
N GLU A 34 -15.45 10.47 3.15
CA GLU A 34 -16.16 9.61 2.19
C GLU A 34 -15.62 9.74 0.76
N PHE A 35 -15.21 10.94 0.35
CA PHE A 35 -14.57 11.14 -0.95
C PHE A 35 -13.20 10.46 -1.01
N VAL A 36 -12.36 10.65 0.01
CA VAL A 36 -11.03 10.03 0.10
C VAL A 36 -11.15 8.50 0.12
N ASP A 37 -12.08 7.94 0.89
CA ASP A 37 -12.30 6.49 0.95
C ASP A 37 -12.74 5.91 -0.39
N ASN A 38 -13.63 6.60 -1.11
CA ASN A 38 -14.07 6.18 -2.45
C ASN A 38 -12.93 6.22 -3.49
N VAL A 39 -12.06 7.23 -3.41
CA VAL A 39 -10.86 7.31 -4.27
C VAL A 39 -9.91 6.17 -3.95
N MET A 40 -9.65 5.90 -2.67
CA MET A 40 -8.77 4.82 -2.23
C MET A 40 -9.31 3.44 -2.64
N ASP A 41 -10.61 3.21 -2.53
CA ASP A 41 -11.23 1.96 -2.98
C ASP A 41 -11.19 1.77 -4.49
N THR A 42 -11.31 2.87 -5.26
CA THR A 42 -11.13 2.83 -6.71
C THR A 42 -9.69 2.47 -7.09
N ILE A 43 -8.70 3.05 -6.39
CA ILE A 43 -7.28 2.75 -6.57
C ILE A 43 -7.01 1.28 -6.22
N LYS A 44 -7.49 0.79 -5.07
CA LYS A 44 -7.36 -0.62 -4.67
C LYS A 44 -7.94 -1.56 -5.71
N LYS A 45 -9.16 -1.31 -6.20
CA LYS A 45 -9.79 -2.13 -7.24
C LYS A 45 -8.99 -2.15 -8.54
N ARG A 46 -8.34 -1.05 -8.92
CA ARG A 46 -7.44 -1.02 -10.09
C ARG A 46 -6.17 -1.82 -9.86
N ILE A 47 -5.56 -1.71 -8.67
CA ILE A 47 -4.38 -2.51 -8.29
C ILE A 47 -4.71 -4.02 -8.31
N GLU A 48 -5.86 -4.41 -7.75
CA GLU A 48 -6.31 -5.80 -7.76
C GLU A 48 -6.50 -6.34 -9.18
N LYS A 49 -6.96 -5.51 -10.12
CA LYS A 49 -7.08 -5.89 -11.54
C LYS A 49 -5.73 -6.11 -12.23
N LEU A 50 -4.68 -5.40 -11.80
CA LEU A 50 -3.32 -5.54 -12.35
C LEU A 50 -2.54 -6.72 -11.75
N ARG A 51 -2.94 -7.19 -10.56
CA ARG A 51 -2.26 -8.28 -9.84
C ARG A 51 -2.08 -9.57 -10.66
N PRO A 52 -3.04 -10.04 -11.49
CA PRO A 52 -2.84 -11.23 -12.32
C PRO A 52 -1.72 -11.06 -13.36
N GLU A 53 -1.60 -9.88 -13.98
CA GLU A 53 -0.55 -9.59 -14.97
C GLU A 53 0.81 -9.53 -14.28
N ILE A 54 0.88 -8.89 -13.11
CA ILE A 54 2.08 -8.83 -12.28
C ILE A 54 2.54 -10.25 -11.90
N ARG A 55 1.62 -11.12 -11.45
CA ARG A 55 1.93 -12.52 -11.15
C ARG A 55 2.48 -13.28 -12.35
N LYS A 56 1.91 -13.05 -13.54
CA LYS A 56 2.39 -13.67 -14.77
C LYS A 56 3.83 -13.21 -15.07
N ASN A 57 4.12 -11.93 -14.93
CA ASN A 57 5.45 -11.36 -15.13
C ASN A 57 6.47 -11.89 -14.12
N VAL A 58 6.10 -11.99 -12.84
CA VAL A 58 6.93 -12.65 -11.80
C VAL A 58 7.19 -14.11 -12.16
N GLY A 59 6.21 -14.81 -12.77
CA GLY A 59 6.39 -16.16 -13.30
C GLY A 59 7.49 -16.24 -14.38
N TYR A 60 7.52 -15.30 -15.33
CA TYR A 60 8.60 -15.23 -16.31
C TYR A 60 9.95 -14.90 -15.68
N LEU A 61 9.98 -13.95 -14.73
CA LEU A 61 11.19 -13.63 -13.98
C LEU A 61 11.72 -14.84 -13.21
N ARG A 62 10.84 -15.67 -12.65
CA ARG A 62 11.24 -16.90 -11.98
C ARG A 62 12.00 -17.85 -12.90
N ILE A 63 11.51 -18.04 -14.13
CA ILE A 63 12.20 -18.86 -15.14
C ILE A 63 13.54 -18.23 -15.51
N TYR A 64 13.59 -16.91 -15.65
CA TYR A 64 14.84 -16.20 -15.95
C TYR A 64 15.87 -16.29 -14.83
N ILE A 65 15.44 -16.19 -13.56
CA ILE A 65 16.28 -16.40 -12.38
C ILE A 65 16.80 -17.84 -12.34
N ASP A 66 15.95 -18.83 -12.64
CA ASP A 66 16.38 -20.22 -12.76
C ASP A 66 17.50 -20.36 -13.81
N LEU A 67 17.35 -19.69 -14.95
CA LEU A 67 18.36 -19.68 -16.00
C LEU A 67 19.67 -19.05 -15.50
N ILE A 68 19.64 -17.86 -14.89
CA ILE A 68 20.82 -17.18 -14.34
C ILE A 68 21.57 -18.11 -13.37
N ILE A 69 20.85 -18.69 -12.41
CA ILE A 69 21.46 -19.52 -11.36
C ILE A 69 22.02 -20.82 -11.93
N ARG A 70 21.27 -21.51 -12.81
CA ARG A 70 21.70 -22.79 -13.41
C ARG A 70 22.89 -22.63 -14.34
N THR A 71 22.88 -21.59 -15.17
CA THR A 71 23.99 -21.26 -16.07
C THR A 71 25.17 -20.62 -15.34
N LYS A 72 25.01 -20.32 -14.05
CA LYS A 72 25.98 -19.59 -13.22
C LYS A 72 26.43 -18.27 -13.88
N SER A 73 25.48 -17.57 -14.51
CA SER A 73 25.77 -16.29 -15.15
C SER A 73 26.30 -15.29 -14.13
N LYS A 74 27.46 -14.69 -14.43
CA LYS A 74 28.10 -13.65 -13.61
C LYS A 74 27.85 -12.24 -14.16
N SER A 75 26.90 -12.09 -15.07
CA SER A 75 26.56 -10.78 -15.63
C SER A 75 25.86 -9.94 -14.55
N GLU A 76 26.62 -9.07 -13.89
CA GLU A 76 26.11 -8.16 -12.84
C GLU A 76 24.93 -7.35 -13.36
N LYS A 77 25.09 -6.69 -14.52
CA LYS A 77 24.02 -5.90 -15.16
C LYS A 77 22.71 -6.67 -15.30
N ASN A 78 22.75 -7.92 -15.74
CA ASN A 78 21.54 -8.72 -15.92
C ASN A 78 20.90 -9.09 -14.57
N ILE A 79 21.72 -9.38 -13.56
CA ILE A 79 21.26 -9.69 -12.21
C ILE A 79 20.63 -8.44 -11.58
N GLU A 80 21.28 -7.29 -11.70
CA GLU A 80 20.84 -5.99 -11.17
C GLU A 80 19.51 -5.55 -11.78
N ASN A 81 19.41 -5.53 -13.11
CA ASN A 81 18.15 -5.21 -13.80
C ASN A 81 17.01 -6.14 -13.35
N THR A 82 17.31 -7.40 -13.05
CA THR A 82 16.31 -8.35 -12.55
C THR A 82 15.94 -8.06 -11.10
N LEU A 83 16.90 -7.69 -10.25
CA LEU A 83 16.66 -7.29 -8.87
C LEU A 83 15.85 -6.00 -8.78
N ASP A 84 16.14 -5.00 -9.62
CA ASP A 84 15.40 -3.74 -9.70
C ASP A 84 13.93 -3.99 -10.07
N GLY A 85 13.69 -4.77 -11.14
CA GLY A 85 12.32 -5.13 -11.52
C GLY A 85 11.58 -5.93 -10.44
N LEU A 86 12.28 -6.77 -9.68
CA LEU A 86 11.68 -7.48 -8.55
C LEU A 86 11.33 -6.56 -7.37
N LEU A 87 12.15 -5.53 -7.08
CA LEU A 87 11.81 -4.51 -6.08
C LEU A 87 10.54 -3.75 -6.48
N GLU A 88 10.39 -3.42 -7.76
CA GLU A 88 9.17 -2.80 -8.28
C GLU A 88 7.94 -3.70 -8.06
N TYR A 89 8.05 -5.00 -8.38
CA TYR A 89 6.95 -5.95 -8.16
C TYR A 89 6.63 -6.17 -6.69
N MET A 90 7.61 -6.05 -5.80
CA MET A 90 7.39 -6.15 -4.36
C MET A 90 6.51 -5.03 -3.82
N ASN A 91 6.51 -3.84 -4.43
CA ASN A 91 5.55 -2.77 -4.09
C ASN A 91 4.09 -3.18 -4.33
N PHE A 92 3.85 -4.18 -5.19
CA PHE A 92 2.53 -4.76 -5.45
C PHE A 92 2.26 -6.04 -4.66
N GLY A 93 3.16 -6.41 -3.74
CA GLY A 93 3.05 -7.58 -2.87
C GLY A 93 3.50 -8.90 -3.52
N GLU A 94 4.23 -8.86 -4.63
CA GLU A 94 4.65 -10.04 -5.38
C GLU A 94 6.19 -10.06 -5.57
N GLY A 95 6.79 -11.25 -5.72
CA GLY A 95 8.22 -11.37 -6.10
C GLY A 95 9.25 -11.35 -4.97
N GLU A 96 8.86 -11.21 -3.69
CA GLU A 96 9.81 -11.20 -2.55
C GLU A 96 10.66 -12.48 -2.49
N LYS A 97 10.05 -13.63 -2.79
CA LYS A 97 10.74 -14.93 -2.77
C LYS A 97 11.82 -15.01 -3.86
N GLU A 98 11.46 -14.59 -5.07
CA GLU A 98 12.33 -14.53 -6.24
C GLU A 98 13.49 -13.55 -6.00
N PHE A 99 13.19 -12.38 -5.42
CA PHE A 99 14.18 -11.38 -5.04
C PHE A 99 15.24 -11.95 -4.09
N LYS A 100 14.81 -12.52 -2.95
CA LYS A 100 15.73 -13.13 -1.96
C LYS A 100 16.60 -14.20 -2.57
N ARG A 101 16.01 -15.01 -3.45
CA ARG A 101 16.70 -16.11 -4.11
C ARG A 101 17.79 -15.61 -5.06
N LEU A 102 17.48 -14.61 -5.89
CA LEU A 102 18.46 -13.98 -6.77
C LEU A 102 19.53 -13.21 -5.98
N LEU A 103 19.14 -12.47 -4.94
CA LEU A 103 20.07 -11.71 -4.09
C LEU A 103 21.09 -12.63 -3.40
N ASN A 104 20.65 -13.77 -2.85
CA ASN A 104 21.56 -14.74 -2.23
C ASN A 104 22.54 -15.35 -3.24
N TYR A 105 22.11 -15.55 -4.49
CA TYR A 105 23.03 -15.91 -5.56
C TYR A 105 24.01 -14.77 -5.85
N TYR A 106 23.53 -13.53 -5.93
CA TYR A 106 24.32 -12.37 -6.28
C TYR A 106 25.46 -12.09 -5.30
N ARG A 107 25.29 -12.44 -4.01
CA ARG A 107 26.36 -12.42 -3.00
C ARG A 107 27.64 -13.13 -3.43
N LYS A 108 27.53 -14.18 -4.24
CA LYS A 108 28.67 -14.97 -4.74
C LYS A 108 29.32 -14.36 -6.00
N VAL A 109 28.64 -13.41 -6.63
CA VAL A 109 29.10 -12.72 -7.85
C VAL A 109 29.76 -11.41 -7.48
N SER A 110 29.08 -10.56 -6.69
CA SER A 110 29.58 -9.26 -6.24
C SER A 110 29.13 -8.97 -4.82
N ASN A 111 30.06 -9.04 -3.87
CA ASN A 111 29.74 -8.81 -2.46
C ASN A 111 29.41 -7.33 -2.17
N GLU A 112 30.11 -6.40 -2.82
CA GLU A 112 29.86 -4.96 -2.64
C GLU A 112 28.44 -4.59 -3.08
N ARG A 113 28.07 -4.97 -4.31
CA ARG A 113 26.76 -4.66 -4.87
C ARG A 113 25.64 -5.46 -4.22
N TYR A 114 25.91 -6.68 -3.75
CA TYR A 114 25.00 -7.40 -2.86
C TYR A 114 24.60 -6.58 -1.63
N GLN A 115 25.55 -5.87 -0.98
CA GLN A 115 25.21 -5.07 0.20
C GLN A 115 24.27 -3.90 -0.13
N PHE A 116 24.41 -3.31 -1.32
CA PHE A 116 23.46 -2.30 -1.79
C PHE A 116 22.04 -2.86 -1.84
N TYR A 117 21.81 -3.93 -2.60
CA TYR A 117 20.48 -4.53 -2.74
C TYR A 117 19.91 -5.11 -1.44
N LYS A 118 20.79 -5.60 -0.56
CA LYS A 118 20.38 -6.01 0.79
C LYS A 118 19.85 -4.82 1.59
N ARG A 119 20.50 -3.66 1.54
CA ARG A 119 20.03 -2.45 2.23
C ARG A 119 18.72 -1.92 1.64
N GLU A 120 18.55 -1.97 0.32
CA GLU A 120 17.29 -1.59 -0.33
C GLU A 120 16.15 -2.48 0.16
N TYR A 121 16.37 -3.80 0.18
CA TYR A 121 15.41 -4.76 0.71
C TYR A 121 15.12 -4.56 2.20
N ASP A 122 16.15 -4.36 3.03
CA ASP A 122 15.98 -4.12 4.46
C ASP A 122 15.21 -2.81 4.72
N SER A 123 15.40 -1.79 3.87
CA SER A 123 14.65 -0.52 3.93
C SER A 123 13.20 -0.72 3.51
N PHE A 124 12.95 -1.44 2.43
CA PHE A 124 11.60 -1.79 1.98
C PHE A 124 10.80 -2.51 3.10
N LYS A 125 11.41 -3.49 3.78
CA LYS A 125 10.75 -4.23 4.88
C LYS A 125 10.50 -3.41 6.14
N LYS A 126 11.14 -2.25 6.30
CA LYS A 126 10.86 -1.33 7.41
C LYS A 126 9.70 -0.38 7.11
N MET A 127 9.35 -0.21 5.84
CA MET A 127 8.30 0.71 5.39
C MET A 127 6.94 0.05 5.20
N GLY A 128 6.89 -1.26 4.91
CA GLY A 128 5.67 -2.05 4.76
C GLY A 128 5.38 -2.94 5.97
#